data_AF-A0A924D1T9-F1
#
_entry.id   AF-A0A924D1T9-F1
#
_cell.length_a   1.000
_cell.length_b   1.000
_cell.length_c   1.000
_cell.angle_alpha   90.00
_cell.angle_beta   90.00
_cell.angle_gamma   90.00
#
_symmetry.space_group_name_H-M   'P 1'
#
loop_
_entity.id
_entity.type
_entity.pdbx_description
1 polymer ?
#
loop_
_entity_poly.entity_id
_entity_poly.type
_entity_poly.pdbx_seq_one_letter_code
_entity_poly.pdbx_strand_id
1 'polypeptide(L)'
;MNAPAPIAGAAPLPETLFSVPGMRCAGCIAKLETGLAAVPGIAAARVNFTARRVAITHLPTLGAPDLTAALAGLGFEAQALGAGLVAPNDESAKLLRCMAVAGFAAMNVMLLSVSVWSGASGPARDLFHWLSAMIALPAIAYAGRPFFKSAWMAVRHRRTNMDVPISIGVLLATALSLYETITGGAQAYFDSAVMLLFFLLTGRWLDAVMRDRARDGVTALLRHTAPGALVRHPDGSTHWTVAADLRPGMVMIVAAGDRLAADGEITAGRSHLDCALLTGESVPVLALAGDRALAGTINIDGPLVIRITAAGAETGIADIARLMESAGQSRSRYVRIADRAARLYAPAVHTLALLSPIGWMVAGA
;
A
#
# COMPACT_ATOMS: atom_id res chain seq x y z
N MET A 1 4.62 -27.77 -5.54
CA MET A 1 5.92 -28.45 -5.41
C MET A 1 6.79 -28.03 -6.59
N ASN A 2 8.10 -27.91 -6.37
CA ASN A 2 9.16 -27.30 -7.20
C ASN A 2 9.56 -25.89 -6.72
N ALA A 3 10.16 -25.84 -5.53
CA ALA A 3 11.16 -24.83 -5.23
C ALA A 3 12.43 -25.16 -6.03
N PRO A 4 13.04 -24.22 -6.76
CA PRO A 4 14.36 -24.45 -7.33
C PRO A 4 15.37 -24.62 -6.19
N ALA A 5 16.20 -25.67 -6.27
CA ALA A 5 17.28 -25.90 -5.34
C ALA A 5 18.24 -24.69 -5.30
N PRO A 6 18.81 -24.34 -4.13
CA PRO A 6 19.78 -23.26 -4.06
C PRO A 6 21.01 -23.63 -4.88
N ILE A 7 21.36 -22.79 -5.85
CA ILE A 7 22.59 -22.93 -6.63
C ILE A 7 23.75 -22.63 -5.69
N ALA A 8 24.48 -23.68 -5.29
CA ALA A 8 25.70 -23.54 -4.52
C ALA A 8 26.75 -22.75 -5.33
N GLY A 9 27.12 -21.55 -4.86
CA GLY A 9 28.28 -20.81 -5.38
C GLY A 9 28.08 -19.34 -5.76
N ALA A 10 26.86 -18.79 -5.77
CA ALA A 10 26.64 -17.37 -6.03
C ALA A 10 26.47 -16.59 -4.72
N ALA A 11 27.28 -15.54 -4.51
CA ALA A 11 27.09 -14.61 -3.39
C ALA A 11 25.62 -14.11 -3.41
N PRO A 12 24.92 -14.06 -2.25
CA PRO A 12 23.54 -13.60 -2.21
C PRO A 12 23.49 -12.16 -2.72
N LEU A 13 22.75 -11.95 -3.81
CA LEU A 13 22.54 -10.62 -4.37
C LEU A 13 21.77 -9.77 -3.36
N PRO A 14 22.13 -8.49 -3.17
CA PRO A 14 21.42 -7.61 -2.27
C PRO A 14 19.95 -7.47 -2.69
N GLU A 15 19.06 -7.52 -1.70
CA GLU A 15 17.63 -7.27 -1.85
C GLU A 15 17.29 -5.94 -1.19
N THR A 16 16.71 -5.02 -1.96
CA THR A 16 16.25 -3.72 -1.46
C THR A 16 14.72 -3.66 -1.55
N LEU A 17 14.08 -3.23 -0.45
CA LEU A 17 12.64 -3.12 -0.35
C LEU A 17 12.19 -1.68 -0.62
N PHE A 18 11.15 -1.51 -1.44
CA PHE A 18 10.56 -0.21 -1.76
C PHE A 18 9.09 -0.16 -1.38
N SER A 19 8.64 0.96 -0.81
CA SER A 19 7.22 1.33 -0.74
C SER A 19 6.83 2.00 -2.05
N VAL A 20 5.76 1.53 -2.68
CA VAL A 20 5.23 2.04 -3.95
C VAL A 20 3.75 2.39 -3.78
N PRO A 21 3.42 3.55 -3.17
CA PRO A 21 2.04 3.92 -2.85
C PRO A 21 1.15 4.02 -4.10
N GLY A 22 1.72 4.38 -5.26
CA GLY A 22 0.99 4.49 -6.52
C GLY A 22 0.46 3.17 -7.11
N MET A 23 0.72 2.03 -6.46
CA MET A 23 0.27 0.72 -6.92
C MET A 23 -1.21 0.49 -6.60
N ARG A 24 -2.08 0.59 -7.62
CA ARG A 24 -3.54 0.68 -7.43
C ARG A 24 -4.35 -0.47 -8.02
N CYS A 25 -3.85 -1.15 -9.04
CA CYS A 25 -4.49 -2.33 -9.61
C CYS A 25 -3.52 -3.50 -9.70
N ALA A 26 -4.02 -4.72 -9.77
CA ALA A 26 -3.18 -5.90 -9.93
C ALA A 26 -2.38 -5.85 -11.26
N GLY A 27 -2.87 -5.11 -12.27
CA GLY A 27 -2.11 -4.76 -13.48
C GLY A 27 -0.79 -4.01 -13.21
N CYS A 28 -0.66 -3.30 -12.09
CA CYS A 28 0.60 -2.70 -11.66
C CYS A 28 1.66 -3.75 -11.31
N ILE A 29 1.27 -4.93 -10.82
CA ILE A 29 2.17 -6.05 -10.49
C ILE A 29 2.92 -6.48 -11.74
N ALA A 30 2.18 -6.88 -12.78
CA ALA A 30 2.77 -7.34 -14.03
C ALA A 30 3.65 -6.27 -14.68
N LYS A 31 3.22 -5.00 -14.61
CA LYS A 31 3.96 -3.86 -15.16
C LYS A 31 5.28 -3.61 -14.44
N LEU A 32 5.29 -3.75 -13.11
CA LEU A 32 6.49 -3.61 -12.29
C LEU A 32 7.42 -4.81 -12.43
N GLU A 33 6.92 -6.05 -12.31
CA GLU A 33 7.76 -7.25 -12.43
C GLU A 33 8.39 -7.38 -13.82
N THR A 34 7.60 -7.23 -14.89
CA THR A 34 8.11 -7.32 -16.27
C THR A 34 8.98 -6.12 -16.61
N GLY A 35 8.60 -4.92 -16.14
CA GLY A 35 9.33 -3.69 -16.42
C GLY A 35 10.69 -3.62 -15.73
N LEU A 36 10.77 -4.08 -14.47
CA LEU A 36 12.02 -4.12 -13.71
C LEU A 36 12.92 -5.26 -14.16
N ALA A 37 12.37 -6.40 -14.59
CA ALA A 37 13.15 -7.48 -15.17
C ALA A 37 13.86 -7.08 -16.49
N ALA A 38 13.39 -6.04 -17.17
CA ALA A 38 14.02 -5.50 -18.37
C ALA A 38 15.18 -4.52 -18.08
N VAL A 39 15.38 -4.13 -16.81
CA VAL A 39 16.46 -3.21 -16.42
C VAL A 39 17.75 -3.99 -16.20
N PRO A 40 18.85 -3.65 -16.90
CA PRO A 40 20.13 -4.31 -16.71
C PRO A 40 20.59 -4.25 -15.25
N GLY A 41 20.95 -5.41 -14.69
CA GLY A 41 21.42 -5.55 -13.32
C GLY A 41 20.34 -5.83 -12.27
N ILE A 42 19.05 -5.85 -12.63
CA ILE A 42 18.00 -6.40 -11.76
C ILE A 42 17.86 -7.90 -12.04
N ALA A 43 18.11 -8.72 -11.03
CA ALA A 43 18.01 -10.19 -11.13
C ALA A 43 16.56 -10.67 -10.93
N ALA A 44 15.83 -10.05 -10.00
CA ALA A 44 14.44 -10.34 -9.76
C ALA A 44 13.72 -9.14 -9.14
N ALA A 45 12.44 -8.98 -9.46
CA ALA A 45 11.54 -8.06 -8.78
C ALA A 45 10.28 -8.81 -8.37
N ARG A 46 9.97 -8.81 -7.07
CA ARG A 46 8.76 -9.41 -6.51
C ARG A 46 7.87 -8.32 -5.97
N VAL A 47 6.66 -8.24 -6.51
CA VAL A 47 5.72 -7.19 -6.15
C VAL A 47 4.69 -7.74 -5.18
N ASN A 48 4.67 -7.16 -3.99
CA ASN A 48 3.63 -7.35 -2.99
C ASN A 48 2.59 -6.23 -3.14
N PHE A 49 1.54 -6.53 -3.90
CA PHE A 49 0.47 -5.57 -4.17
C PHE A 49 -0.31 -5.17 -2.93
N THR A 50 -0.59 -6.14 -2.05
CA THR A 50 -1.34 -5.92 -0.83
C THR A 50 -0.59 -4.97 0.10
N ALA A 51 0.72 -5.15 0.29
CA ALA A 51 1.58 -4.28 1.09
C ALA A 51 2.07 -3.04 0.33
N ARG A 52 1.76 -2.92 -0.97
CA ARG A 52 2.29 -1.90 -1.88
C ARG A 52 3.82 -1.80 -1.81
N ARG A 53 4.45 -2.96 -1.78
CA ARG A 53 5.90 -3.09 -1.66
C ARG A 53 6.46 -3.81 -2.87
N VAL A 54 7.69 -3.49 -3.21
CA VAL A 54 8.45 -4.20 -4.22
C VAL A 54 9.78 -4.59 -3.59
N ALA A 55 10.05 -5.88 -3.56
CA ALA A 55 11.36 -6.42 -3.21
C ALA A 55 12.15 -6.59 -4.51
N ILE A 56 13.30 -5.94 -4.61
CA ILE A 56 14.14 -5.96 -5.80
C ILE A 56 15.48 -6.60 -5.44
N THR A 57 15.78 -7.73 -6.07
CA THR A 57 17.09 -8.38 -6.02
C THR A 57 17.93 -7.84 -7.18
N HIS A 58 19.07 -7.21 -6.89
CA HIS A 58 19.87 -6.50 -7.89
C HIS A 58 21.37 -6.74 -7.71
N LEU A 59 22.15 -6.41 -8.74
CA LEU A 59 23.61 -6.38 -8.66
C LEU A 59 24.07 -5.31 -7.65
N PRO A 60 25.19 -5.52 -6.94
CA PRO A 60 25.74 -4.56 -5.98
C PRO A 60 26.09 -3.19 -6.61
N THR A 61 26.21 -3.13 -7.93
CA THR A 61 26.49 -1.91 -8.70
C THR A 61 25.30 -0.96 -8.80
N LEU A 62 24.08 -1.43 -8.51
CA LEU A 62 22.85 -0.61 -8.51
C LEU A 62 22.53 -0.16 -7.09
N GLY A 63 22.41 1.16 -6.91
CA GLY A 63 22.00 1.75 -5.64
C GLY A 63 20.50 2.01 -5.56
N ALA A 64 20.02 2.35 -4.36
CA ALA A 64 18.64 2.81 -4.16
C ALA A 64 18.20 3.94 -5.12
N PRO A 65 19.04 4.92 -5.51
CA PRO A 65 18.67 5.96 -6.47
C PRO A 65 18.35 5.39 -7.87
N ASP A 66 19.15 4.45 -8.36
CA ASP A 66 18.98 3.84 -9.69
C ASP A 66 17.68 3.03 -9.75
N LEU A 67 17.39 2.28 -8.69
CA LEU A 67 16.17 1.51 -8.55
C LEU A 67 14.93 2.42 -8.43
N THR A 68 15.06 3.54 -7.72
CA THR A 68 13.99 4.56 -7.64
C THR A 68 13.73 5.19 -9.01
N ALA A 69 14.78 5.49 -9.77
CA ALA A 69 14.68 6.02 -11.13
C ALA A 69 14.04 4.99 -12.08
N ALA A 70 14.39 3.71 -11.98
CA ALA A 70 13.76 2.64 -12.72
C ALA A 70 12.25 2.54 -12.44
N LEU A 71 11.86 2.58 -11.16
CA LEU A 71 10.45 2.60 -10.74
C LEU A 71 9.69 3.83 -11.25
N ALA A 72 10.33 5.01 -11.18
CA ALA A 72 9.78 6.26 -11.72
C ALA A 72 9.57 6.18 -13.23
N GLY A 73 10.55 5.64 -13.97
CA GLY A 73 10.44 5.38 -15.41
C GLY A 73 9.29 4.42 -15.76
N LEU A 74 8.88 3.57 -14.82
CA LEU A 74 7.71 2.70 -14.98
C LEU A 74 6.37 3.40 -14.68
N GLY A 75 6.41 4.61 -14.12
CA GLY A 75 5.25 5.43 -13.77
C GLY A 75 4.86 5.38 -12.29
N PHE A 76 5.78 4.95 -11.41
CA PHE A 76 5.50 4.75 -9.99
C PHE A 76 6.42 5.59 -9.11
N GLU A 77 5.84 6.41 -8.22
CA GLU A 77 6.58 6.99 -7.10
C GLU A 77 6.94 5.88 -6.11
N ALA A 78 8.22 5.77 -5.77
CA ALA A 78 8.74 4.76 -4.86
C ALA A 78 9.69 5.39 -3.85
N GLN A 79 9.69 4.85 -2.64
CA GLN A 79 10.62 5.24 -1.58
C GLN A 79 11.25 3.99 -0.98
N ALA A 80 12.58 3.98 -0.85
CA ALA A 80 13.30 2.88 -0.23
C ALA A 80 12.83 2.75 1.23
N LEU A 81 12.39 1.55 1.60
CA LEU A 81 12.08 1.21 2.98
C LEU A 81 13.39 0.83 3.66
N GLY A 82 13.85 1.64 4.60
CA GLY A 82 14.84 1.19 5.59
C GLY A 82 14.24 0.05 6.42
N ALA A 83 15.09 -0.74 7.07
CA ALA A 83 14.70 -1.92 7.85
C ALA A 83 13.85 -1.63 9.13
N GLY A 84 13.21 -0.46 9.23
CA GLY A 84 12.46 -0.04 10.41
C GLY A 84 11.17 0.71 10.07
N LEU A 85 10.10 0.25 10.73
CA LEU A 85 8.80 0.90 10.96
C LEU A 85 7.87 1.09 9.75
N VAL A 86 6.78 0.33 9.79
CA VAL A 86 5.58 0.52 8.98
C VAL A 86 4.99 1.89 9.32
N ALA A 87 5.16 2.88 8.43
CA ALA A 87 4.50 4.17 8.60
C ALA A 87 2.96 3.98 8.55
N PRO A 88 2.20 4.64 9.44
CA PRO A 88 0.74 4.55 9.43
C PRO A 88 0.17 5.03 8.08
N ASN A 89 -0.67 4.20 7.50
CA ASN A 89 -1.22 4.38 6.15
C ASN A 89 -2.38 5.42 6.18
N ASP A 90 -2.06 6.71 6.12
CA ASP A 90 -3.06 7.82 6.03
C ASP A 90 -3.84 7.83 4.70
N GLU A 91 -3.61 6.87 3.81
CA GLU A 91 -4.29 6.82 2.52
C GLU A 91 -5.78 6.46 2.64
N SER A 92 -6.13 5.50 3.49
CA SER A 92 -7.52 5.09 3.71
C SER A 92 -8.34 6.27 4.25
N ALA A 93 -7.76 7.09 5.13
CA ALA A 93 -8.38 8.30 5.65
C ALA A 93 -8.50 9.42 4.60
N LYS A 94 -7.53 9.57 3.69
CA LYS A 94 -7.61 10.50 2.55
C LYS A 94 -8.71 10.09 1.57
N LEU A 95 -8.80 8.80 1.24
CA LEU A 95 -9.84 8.26 0.35
C LEU A 95 -11.23 8.41 0.99
N LEU A 96 -11.37 8.16 2.29
CA LEU A 96 -12.61 8.39 3.04
C LEU A 96 -13.08 9.84 2.94
N ARG A 97 -12.18 10.82 3.15
CA ARG A 97 -12.50 12.25 3.01
C ARG A 97 -12.94 12.61 1.59
N CYS A 98 -12.21 12.15 0.57
CA CYS A 98 -12.58 12.38 -0.83
C CYS A 98 -13.93 11.74 -1.18
N MET A 99 -14.17 10.51 -0.72
CA MET A 99 -15.43 9.78 -0.90
C MET A 99 -16.59 10.50 -0.23
N ALA A 100 -16.41 10.99 0.99
CA ALA A 100 -17.45 11.73 1.72
C ALA A 100 -17.83 13.02 0.99
N VAL A 101 -16.83 13.78 0.50
CA VAL A 101 -17.07 15.00 -0.30
C VAL A 101 -17.80 14.67 -1.61
N ALA A 102 -17.37 13.62 -2.32
CA ALA A 102 -18.02 13.18 -3.56
C ALA A 102 -19.47 12.70 -3.30
N GLY A 103 -19.71 11.96 -2.22
CA GLY A 103 -21.04 11.47 -1.86
C GLY A 103 -21.99 12.59 -1.45
N PHE A 104 -21.51 13.56 -0.66
CA PHE A 104 -22.27 14.76 -0.32
C PHE A 104 -22.65 15.54 -1.58
N ALA A 105 -21.69 15.80 -2.46
CA ALA A 105 -21.96 16.51 -3.71
C ALA A 105 -22.89 15.71 -4.63
N ALA A 106 -22.70 14.39 -4.76
CA ALA A 106 -23.55 13.53 -5.59
C ALA A 106 -25.02 13.59 -5.13
N MET A 107 -25.26 13.50 -3.82
CA MET A 107 -26.62 13.53 -3.26
C MET A 107 -27.30 14.88 -3.51
N ASN A 108 -26.60 16.00 -3.30
CA ASN A 108 -27.16 17.34 -3.49
C ASN A 108 -27.36 17.68 -4.98
N VAL A 109 -26.39 17.37 -5.84
CA VAL A 109 -26.50 17.60 -7.28
C VAL A 109 -27.57 16.71 -7.90
N MET A 110 -27.72 15.46 -7.45
CA MET A 110 -28.79 14.58 -7.91
C MET A 110 -30.17 15.14 -7.55
N LEU A 111 -30.36 15.69 -6.35
CA LEU A 111 -31.62 16.32 -5.95
C LEU A 111 -32.01 17.49 -6.89
N LEU A 112 -31.02 18.30 -7.30
CA LEU A 112 -31.21 19.41 -8.25
C LEU A 112 -31.36 18.93 -9.71
N SER A 113 -30.70 17.82 -10.09
CA SER A 113 -30.80 17.24 -11.42
C SER A 113 -32.18 16.61 -11.65
N VAL A 114 -32.73 15.92 -10.63
CA VAL A 114 -34.07 15.32 -10.69
C VAL A 114 -35.15 16.38 -10.93
N SER A 115 -35.05 17.57 -10.33
CA SER A 115 -36.02 18.64 -10.55
C SER A 115 -35.98 19.19 -11.98
N VAL A 116 -34.79 19.22 -12.60
CA VAL A 116 -34.62 19.56 -14.02
C VAL A 116 -35.23 18.49 -14.92
N TRP A 117 -34.94 17.21 -14.65
CA TRP A 117 -35.50 16.08 -15.40
C TRP A 117 -37.01 15.96 -15.28
N SER A 118 -37.59 16.32 -14.12
CA SER A 118 -39.04 16.27 -13.88
C SER A 118 -39.81 17.46 -14.50
N GLY A 119 -39.14 18.34 -15.25
CA GLY A 119 -39.80 19.37 -16.05
C GLY A 119 -39.55 20.82 -15.64
N ALA A 120 -38.52 21.11 -14.82
CA ALA A 120 -38.12 22.51 -14.62
C ALA A 120 -37.64 23.09 -15.96
N SER A 121 -38.22 24.23 -16.35
CA SER A 121 -37.96 24.88 -17.63
C SER A 121 -37.65 26.37 -17.44
N GLY A 122 -36.97 26.96 -18.43
CA GLY A 122 -36.62 28.39 -18.43
C GLY A 122 -35.69 28.79 -17.26
N PRO A 123 -35.92 29.93 -16.59
CA PRO A 123 -35.00 30.46 -15.57
C PRO A 123 -34.74 29.53 -14.38
N ALA A 124 -35.71 28.69 -14.02
CA ALA A 124 -35.57 27.75 -12.92
C ALA A 124 -34.54 26.65 -13.22
N ARG A 125 -34.51 26.15 -14.46
CA ARG A 125 -33.52 25.17 -14.92
C ARG A 125 -32.13 25.77 -14.88
N ASP A 126 -31.96 26.98 -15.43
CA ASP A 126 -30.66 27.64 -15.50
C ASP A 126 -30.13 27.92 -14.08
N LEU A 127 -31.00 28.31 -13.15
CA LEU A 127 -30.65 28.43 -11.73
C LEU A 127 -30.20 27.10 -11.13
N PHE A 128 -30.90 25.99 -11.40
CA PHE A 128 -30.51 24.66 -10.90
C PHE A 128 -29.18 24.18 -11.52
N HIS A 129 -28.90 24.51 -12.79
CA HIS A 129 -27.61 24.21 -13.42
C HIS A 129 -26.47 24.99 -12.74
N TRP A 130 -26.66 26.29 -12.47
CA TRP A 130 -25.67 27.10 -11.76
C TRP A 130 -25.42 26.64 -10.32
N LEU A 131 -26.49 26.30 -9.59
CA LEU A 131 -26.37 25.73 -8.25
C LEU A 131 -25.63 24.38 -8.27
N SER A 132 -25.96 23.53 -9.24
CA SER A 132 -25.27 22.25 -9.45
C SER A 132 -23.79 22.45 -9.77
N ALA A 133 -23.44 23.42 -10.63
CA ALA A 133 -22.06 23.76 -10.96
C ALA A 133 -21.29 24.23 -9.71
N MET A 134 -21.90 25.07 -8.88
CA MET A 134 -21.29 25.61 -7.65
C MET A 134 -20.93 24.51 -6.65
N ILE A 135 -21.71 23.43 -6.60
CA ILE A 135 -21.44 22.26 -5.74
C ILE A 135 -20.47 21.30 -6.42
N ALA A 136 -20.69 21.00 -7.70
CA ALA A 136 -19.96 19.97 -8.43
C ALA A 136 -18.50 20.36 -8.70
N LEU A 137 -18.22 21.59 -9.14
CA LEU A 137 -16.87 22.03 -9.47
C LEU A 137 -15.86 21.89 -8.31
N PRO A 138 -16.12 22.42 -7.09
CA PRO A 138 -15.19 22.24 -5.98
C PRO A 138 -15.12 20.77 -5.53
N ALA A 139 -16.23 20.03 -5.57
CA ALA A 139 -16.25 18.62 -5.21
C ALA A 139 -15.40 17.77 -6.18
N ILE A 140 -15.52 17.99 -7.49
CA ILE A 140 -14.71 17.33 -8.53
C ILE A 140 -13.23 17.71 -8.37
N ALA A 141 -12.93 18.98 -8.16
CA ALA A 141 -11.55 19.46 -7.97
C ALA A 141 -10.89 18.89 -6.70
N TYR A 142 -11.65 18.59 -5.65
CA TYR A 142 -11.13 18.00 -4.41
C TYR A 142 -11.11 16.46 -4.48
N ALA A 143 -12.25 15.83 -4.77
CA ALA A 143 -12.41 14.39 -4.76
C ALA A 143 -11.76 13.70 -5.97
N GLY A 144 -11.59 14.41 -7.09
CA GLY A 144 -10.91 13.92 -8.29
C GLY A 144 -9.38 13.89 -8.19
N ARG A 145 -8.78 14.57 -7.19
CA ARG A 145 -7.31 14.66 -7.02
C ARG A 145 -6.58 13.31 -7.10
N PRO A 146 -7.04 12.22 -6.46
CA PRO A 146 -6.37 10.93 -6.53
C PRO A 146 -6.27 10.41 -7.97
N PHE A 147 -7.31 10.60 -8.79
CA PHE A 147 -7.35 10.17 -10.18
C PHE A 147 -6.48 11.08 -11.05
N PHE A 148 -6.65 12.40 -10.94
CA PHE A 148 -5.91 13.37 -11.74
C PHE A 148 -4.40 13.29 -11.53
N LYS A 149 -3.92 13.16 -10.28
CA LYS A 149 -2.48 12.99 -9.99
C LYS A 149 -1.92 11.74 -10.68
N SER A 150 -2.65 10.63 -10.62
CA SER A 150 -2.24 9.35 -11.19
C SER A 150 -2.27 9.34 -12.71
N ALA A 151 -3.30 9.95 -13.31
CA ALA A 151 -3.39 10.10 -14.76
C ALA A 151 -2.25 10.98 -15.30
N TRP A 152 -1.97 12.12 -14.65
CA TRP A 152 -0.88 13.01 -15.01
C TRP A 152 0.49 12.32 -14.97
N MET A 153 0.76 11.59 -13.89
CA MET A 153 1.97 10.77 -13.74
C MET A 153 2.12 9.73 -14.86
N ALA A 154 1.06 9.01 -15.20
CA ALA A 154 1.09 8.00 -16.25
C ALA A 154 1.40 8.61 -17.62
N VAL A 155 0.69 9.68 -17.98
CA VAL A 155 0.85 10.38 -19.27
C VAL A 155 2.23 11.02 -19.38
N ARG A 156 2.76 11.62 -18.31
CA ARG A 156 4.11 12.20 -18.28
C ARG A 156 5.19 11.17 -18.63
N HIS A 157 4.98 9.91 -18.28
CA HIS A 157 5.89 8.81 -18.62
C HIS A 157 5.46 8.03 -19.87
N ARG A 158 4.66 8.65 -20.75
CA ARG A 158 4.17 8.07 -22.02
C ARG A 158 3.50 6.69 -21.84
N ARG A 159 2.76 6.53 -20.75
CA ARG A 159 2.05 5.29 -20.40
C ARG A 159 0.58 5.61 -20.09
N THR A 160 -0.26 4.59 -20.18
CA THR A 160 -1.66 4.68 -19.77
C THR A 160 -1.92 3.79 -18.55
N ASN A 161 -2.89 4.19 -17.74
CA ASN A 161 -3.46 3.40 -16.65
C ASN A 161 -4.98 3.62 -16.60
N MET A 162 -5.68 2.92 -15.72
CA MET A 162 -7.14 3.03 -15.57
C MET A 162 -7.61 4.45 -15.21
N ASP A 163 -6.74 5.27 -14.58
CA ASP A 163 -7.09 6.62 -14.16
C ASP A 163 -7.08 7.64 -15.31
N VAL A 164 -6.38 7.35 -16.41
CA VAL A 164 -6.32 8.24 -17.58
C VAL A 164 -7.70 8.38 -18.24
N PRO A 165 -8.39 7.30 -18.67
CA PRO A 165 -9.74 7.41 -19.22
C PRO A 165 -10.73 8.07 -18.25
N ILE A 166 -10.68 7.71 -16.97
CA ILE A 166 -11.56 8.27 -15.93
C ILE A 166 -11.36 9.79 -15.82
N SER A 167 -10.11 10.23 -15.75
CA SER A 167 -9.79 11.66 -15.60
C SER A 167 -10.24 12.45 -16.82
N ILE A 168 -10.04 11.92 -18.02
CA ILE A 168 -10.49 12.54 -19.27
C ILE A 168 -12.03 12.62 -19.29
N GLY A 169 -12.72 11.53 -18.96
CA GLY A 169 -14.19 11.50 -18.93
C GLY A 169 -14.78 12.50 -17.94
N VAL A 170 -14.25 12.57 -16.71
CA VAL A 170 -14.70 13.54 -15.70
C VAL A 170 -14.44 14.97 -16.16
N LEU A 171 -13.24 15.27 -16.70
CA LEU A 171 -12.92 16.62 -17.18
C LEU A 171 -13.80 17.03 -18.37
N LEU A 172 -14.02 16.15 -19.34
CA LEU A 172 -14.88 16.42 -20.50
C LEU A 172 -16.34 16.61 -20.09
N ALA A 173 -16.88 15.72 -19.23
CA ALA A 173 -18.25 15.86 -18.73
C ALA A 173 -18.43 17.17 -17.95
N THR A 174 -17.45 17.55 -17.13
CA THR A 174 -17.48 18.81 -16.37
C THR A 174 -17.39 20.02 -17.29
N ALA A 175 -16.50 20.00 -18.28
CA ALA A 175 -16.33 21.09 -19.24
C ALA A 175 -17.57 21.29 -20.12
N LEU A 176 -18.15 20.19 -20.62
CA LEU A 176 -19.38 20.22 -21.40
C LEU A 176 -20.55 20.73 -20.56
N SER A 177 -20.69 20.25 -19.32
CA SER A 177 -21.74 20.72 -18.40
C SER A 177 -21.61 22.21 -18.08
N LEU A 178 -20.37 22.69 -17.92
CA LEU A 178 -20.11 24.12 -17.71
C LEU A 178 -20.44 24.94 -18.96
N TYR A 179 -20.10 24.44 -20.14
CA TYR A 179 -20.45 25.08 -21.41
C TYR A 179 -21.97 25.19 -21.57
N GLU A 180 -22.71 24.09 -21.42
CA GLU A 180 -24.18 24.06 -21.47
C GLU A 180 -24.80 24.97 -20.41
N THR A 181 -24.21 25.06 -19.22
CA THR A 181 -24.71 25.96 -18.17
C THR A 181 -24.55 27.44 -18.54
N ILE A 182 -23.46 27.80 -19.21
CA ILE A 182 -23.19 29.18 -19.65
C ILE A 182 -24.08 29.57 -20.84
N THR A 183 -24.34 28.63 -21.76
CA THR A 183 -25.12 28.88 -22.98
C THR A 183 -26.63 28.74 -22.79
N GLY A 184 -27.11 28.40 -21.58
CA GLY A 184 -28.53 28.13 -21.35
C GLY A 184 -28.99 26.82 -22.01
N GLY A 185 -28.07 25.88 -22.13
CA GLY A 185 -28.24 24.55 -22.66
C GLY A 185 -29.31 23.71 -21.95
N ALA A 186 -29.83 22.72 -22.65
CA ALA A 186 -30.95 21.92 -22.15
C ALA A 186 -30.54 20.90 -21.08
N GLN A 187 -29.29 20.46 -21.07
CA GLN A 187 -28.82 19.34 -20.25
C GLN A 187 -27.45 19.67 -19.64
N ALA A 188 -27.33 19.52 -18.32
CA ALA A 188 -26.05 19.59 -17.61
C ALA A 188 -25.78 18.24 -16.92
N TYR A 189 -24.56 17.71 -17.10
CA TYR A 189 -24.16 16.36 -16.66
C TYR A 189 -23.25 16.38 -15.42
N PHE A 190 -23.39 17.40 -14.56
CA PHE A 190 -22.62 17.51 -13.33
C PHE A 190 -22.90 16.34 -12.37
N ASP A 191 -24.14 15.85 -12.34
CA ASP A 191 -24.56 14.68 -11.57
C ASP A 191 -23.76 13.43 -11.95
N SER A 192 -23.60 13.20 -13.25
CA SER A 192 -22.90 12.04 -13.81
C SER A 192 -21.42 12.06 -13.45
N ALA A 193 -20.76 13.21 -13.55
CA ALA A 193 -19.36 13.36 -13.18
C ALA A 193 -19.11 13.11 -11.69
N VAL A 194 -19.94 13.70 -10.82
CA VAL A 194 -19.78 13.56 -9.36
C VAL A 194 -20.15 12.15 -8.90
N MET A 195 -21.21 11.56 -9.44
CA MET A 195 -21.63 10.19 -9.15
C MET A 195 -20.58 9.16 -9.57
N LEU A 196 -19.98 9.33 -10.75
CA LEU A 196 -18.87 8.49 -11.21
C LEU A 196 -17.69 8.54 -10.23
N LEU A 197 -17.28 9.74 -9.80
CA LEU A 197 -16.22 9.89 -8.80
C LEU A 197 -16.58 9.22 -7.48
N PHE A 198 -17.82 9.38 -7.01
CA PHE A 198 -18.30 8.76 -5.77
C PHE A 198 -18.19 7.23 -5.82
N PHE A 199 -18.73 6.58 -6.85
CA PHE A 199 -18.65 5.12 -6.95
C PHE A 199 -17.22 4.60 -7.05
N LEU A 200 -16.37 5.27 -7.83
CA LEU A 200 -14.96 4.88 -7.96
C LEU A 200 -14.18 5.08 -6.66
N LEU A 201 -14.45 6.16 -5.91
CA LEU A 201 -13.85 6.42 -4.60
C LEU A 201 -14.31 5.40 -3.56
N THR A 202 -15.59 5.03 -3.57
CA THR A 202 -16.14 3.97 -2.70
C THR A 202 -15.44 2.65 -2.97
N GLY A 203 -15.30 2.24 -4.24
CA GLY A 203 -14.54 1.04 -4.60
C GLY A 203 -13.10 1.09 -4.12
N ARG A 204 -12.41 2.23 -4.29
CA ARG A 204 -11.03 2.43 -3.81
C ARG A 204 -10.89 2.41 -2.31
N TRP A 205 -11.83 3.02 -1.60
CA TRP A 205 -11.83 3.05 -0.15
C TRP A 205 -12.09 1.66 0.42
N LEU A 206 -13.09 0.93 -0.10
CA LEU A 206 -13.36 -0.46 0.28
C LEU A 206 -12.14 -1.35 0.03
N ASP A 207 -11.51 -1.22 -1.13
CA ASP A 207 -10.29 -1.95 -1.46
C ASP A 207 -9.14 -1.61 -0.50
N ALA A 208 -8.94 -0.33 -0.15
CA ALA A 208 -7.94 0.07 0.83
C ALA A 208 -8.23 -0.53 2.23
N VAL A 209 -9.48 -0.49 2.70
CA VAL A 209 -9.89 -1.05 4.00
C VAL A 209 -9.71 -2.57 4.03
N MET A 210 -10.12 -3.28 2.97
CA MET A 210 -9.98 -4.73 2.89
C MET A 210 -8.50 -5.15 2.89
N ARG A 211 -7.62 -4.34 2.27
CA ARG A 211 -6.17 -4.56 2.31
C ARG A 211 -5.56 -4.27 3.67
N ASP A 212 -5.97 -3.19 4.34
CA ASP A 212 -5.48 -2.89 5.69
C ASP A 212 -5.86 -4.03 6.64
N ARG A 213 -7.09 -4.54 6.57
CA ARG A 213 -7.56 -5.70 7.36
C ARG A 213 -6.78 -6.98 7.06
N ALA A 214 -6.31 -7.18 5.82
CA ALA A 214 -5.49 -8.33 5.45
C ALA A 214 -4.07 -8.28 6.05
N ARG A 215 -3.55 -7.09 6.41
CA ARG A 215 -2.20 -6.90 6.98
C ARG A 215 -2.14 -7.12 8.50
N ASP A 216 -3.29 -7.19 9.18
CA ASP A 216 -3.35 -7.20 10.64
C ASP A 216 -2.84 -8.52 11.28
N GLY A 217 -2.82 -9.63 10.53
CA GLY A 217 -2.38 -10.94 11.05
C GLY A 217 -0.91 -10.97 11.51
N VAL A 218 -0.03 -10.24 10.83
CA VAL A 218 1.41 -10.12 11.16
C VAL A 218 1.62 -9.21 12.36
N THR A 219 0.82 -8.14 12.46
CA THR A 219 0.88 -7.17 13.55
C THR A 219 0.43 -7.78 14.87
N ALA A 220 -0.51 -8.74 14.83
CA ALA A 220 -0.95 -9.48 16.02
C ALA A 220 0.20 -10.26 16.68
N LEU A 221 1.07 -10.91 15.90
CA LEU A 221 2.22 -11.65 16.44
C LEU A 221 3.26 -10.71 17.08
N LEU A 222 3.54 -9.57 16.42
CA LEU A 222 4.51 -8.58 16.91
C LEU A 222 4.05 -7.85 18.17
N ARG A 223 2.73 -7.69 18.38
CA ARG A 223 2.16 -7.14 19.63
C ARG A 223 2.45 -7.99 20.87
N HIS A 224 2.86 -9.25 20.69
CA HIS A 224 3.27 -10.12 21.78
C HIS A 224 4.76 -10.01 22.14
N THR A 225 5.50 -9.08 21.51
CA THR A 225 6.88 -8.73 21.91
C THR A 225 6.85 -7.64 22.98
N ALA A 226 7.83 -7.63 23.89
CA ALA A 226 7.92 -6.56 24.89
C ALA A 226 8.14 -5.18 24.24
N PRO A 227 7.53 -4.10 24.76
CA PRO A 227 7.65 -2.75 24.20
C PRO A 227 9.04 -2.13 24.40
N GLY A 228 9.86 -2.72 25.25
CA GLY A 228 11.21 -2.28 25.57
C GLY A 228 11.87 -3.23 26.57
N ALA A 229 13.09 -2.91 26.96
CA ALA A 229 13.83 -3.64 27.97
C ALA A 229 14.66 -2.71 28.84
N LEU A 230 14.95 -3.15 30.06
CA LEU A 230 15.94 -2.50 30.91
C LEU A 230 17.34 -2.85 30.40
N VAL A 231 18.09 -1.89 29.91
CA VAL A 231 19.45 -2.09 29.39
C VAL A 231 20.46 -1.64 30.44
N ARG A 232 21.49 -2.47 30.66
CA ARG A 232 22.63 -2.18 31.53
C ARG A 232 23.76 -1.58 30.70
N HIS A 233 24.22 -0.41 31.11
CA HIS A 233 25.34 0.28 30.50
C HIS A 233 26.69 -0.18 31.05
N PRO A 234 27.80 0.12 30.34
CA PRO A 234 29.16 -0.16 30.83
C PRO A 234 29.50 0.52 32.16
N ASP A 235 28.84 1.64 32.48
CA ASP A 235 29.00 2.37 33.75
C ASP A 235 28.26 1.72 34.93
N GLY A 236 27.56 0.60 34.70
CA GLY A 236 26.77 -0.12 35.71
C GLY A 236 25.36 0.45 35.92
N SER A 237 25.01 1.57 35.29
CA SER A 237 23.66 2.12 35.34
C SER A 237 22.68 1.29 34.49
N THR A 238 21.41 1.34 34.86
CA THR A 238 20.32 0.69 34.10
C THR A 238 19.32 1.73 33.64
N HIS A 239 18.92 1.66 32.37
CA HIS A 239 17.93 2.55 31.79
C HIS A 239 16.89 1.78 30.99
N TRP A 240 15.65 2.23 31.00
CA TRP A 240 14.62 1.65 30.15
C TRP A 240 14.83 2.12 28.71
N THR A 241 14.94 1.19 27.77
CA THR A 241 15.08 1.46 26.34
C THR A 241 13.91 0.87 25.58
N VAL A 242 13.27 1.69 24.74
CA VAL A 242 12.18 1.23 23.87
C VAL A 242 12.71 0.24 22.83
N ALA A 243 11.88 -0.73 22.43
CA ALA A 243 12.30 -1.83 21.56
C ALA A 243 12.91 -1.37 20.22
N ALA A 244 12.48 -0.21 19.71
CA ALA A 244 13.00 0.38 18.48
C ALA A 244 14.46 0.86 18.58
N ASP A 245 14.93 1.19 19.78
CA ASP A 245 16.27 1.73 20.03
C ASP A 245 17.26 0.65 20.52
N LEU A 246 16.78 -0.58 20.73
CA LEU A 246 17.63 -1.71 21.07
C LEU A 246 18.55 -2.07 19.90
N ARG A 247 19.81 -2.33 20.21
CA ARG A 247 20.83 -2.69 19.21
C ARG A 247 21.62 -3.92 19.63
N PRO A 248 22.12 -4.71 18.67
CA PRO A 248 23.09 -5.78 18.95
C PRO A 248 24.26 -5.27 19.81
N GLY A 249 24.70 -6.09 20.77
CA GLY A 249 25.77 -5.78 21.70
C GLY A 249 25.34 -5.11 23.00
N MET A 250 24.14 -4.52 23.07
CA MET A 250 23.58 -4.03 24.34
C MET A 250 23.27 -5.20 25.28
N VAL A 251 23.29 -4.94 26.60
CA VAL A 251 22.98 -5.96 27.61
C VAL A 251 21.64 -5.65 28.24
N MET A 252 20.62 -6.45 27.95
CA MET A 252 19.31 -6.32 28.58
C MET A 252 19.21 -7.18 29.84
N ILE A 253 18.51 -6.66 30.85
CA ILE A 253 18.13 -7.37 32.07
C ILE A 253 16.64 -7.65 31.98
N VAL A 254 16.27 -8.91 32.15
CA VAL A 254 14.89 -9.36 32.07
C VAL A 254 14.49 -9.94 33.43
N ALA A 255 13.51 -9.34 34.08
CA ALA A 255 13.01 -9.81 35.36
C ALA A 255 12.15 -11.08 35.19
N ALA A 256 11.87 -11.76 36.30
CA ALA A 256 10.89 -12.84 36.31
C ALA A 256 9.50 -12.29 35.97
N GLY A 257 8.76 -12.97 35.09
CA GLY A 257 7.48 -12.56 34.53
C GLY A 257 7.57 -11.67 33.28
N ASP A 258 8.75 -11.12 32.95
CA ASP A 258 8.91 -10.22 31.82
C ASP A 258 9.15 -10.97 30.50
N ARG A 259 8.72 -10.34 29.41
CA ARG A 259 9.00 -10.80 28.05
C ARG A 259 10.31 -10.24 27.53
N LEU A 260 10.96 -11.02 26.68
CA LEU A 260 12.16 -10.58 25.96
C LEU A 260 11.77 -9.64 24.81
N ALA A 261 12.42 -8.48 24.73
CA ALA A 261 12.21 -7.48 23.69
C ALA A 261 13.05 -7.73 22.42
N ALA A 262 14.14 -8.48 22.55
CA ALA A 262 15.11 -8.74 21.50
C ALA A 262 15.70 -10.14 21.64
N ASP A 263 16.30 -10.66 20.56
CA ASP A 263 17.01 -11.94 20.58
C ASP A 263 18.39 -11.75 21.19
N GLY A 264 18.86 -12.75 21.92
CA GLY A 264 20.13 -12.64 22.63
C GLY A 264 20.70 -13.96 23.12
N GLU A 265 21.85 -13.83 23.76
CA GLU A 265 22.56 -14.90 24.45
C GLU A 265 22.60 -14.59 25.94
N ILE A 266 22.25 -15.57 26.77
CA ILE A 266 22.21 -15.41 28.22
C ILE A 266 23.66 -15.37 28.72
N THR A 267 24.04 -14.25 29.34
CA THR A 267 25.39 -14.07 29.90
C THR A 267 25.45 -14.42 31.40
N ALA A 268 24.34 -14.26 32.12
CA ALA A 268 24.24 -14.60 33.53
C ALA A 268 22.78 -14.87 33.94
N GLY A 269 22.61 -15.69 34.97
CA GLY A 269 21.31 -16.09 35.50
C GLY A 269 20.94 -17.53 35.16
N ARG A 270 19.87 -18.01 35.80
CA ARG A 270 19.25 -19.31 35.57
C ARG A 270 17.75 -19.15 35.76
N SER A 271 16.98 -19.58 34.77
CA SER A 271 15.52 -19.49 34.81
C SER A 271 14.91 -20.45 33.79
N HIS A 272 13.61 -20.68 33.83
CA HIS A 272 12.89 -21.27 32.72
C HIS A 272 12.31 -20.21 31.78
N LEU A 273 12.35 -20.50 30.48
CA LEU A 273 11.75 -19.68 29.45
C LEU A 273 10.48 -20.36 28.92
N ASP A 274 9.38 -19.61 28.91
CA ASP A 274 8.17 -19.99 28.19
C ASP A 274 8.32 -19.63 26.71
N CYS A 275 8.43 -20.68 25.90
CA CYS A 275 8.57 -20.60 24.45
C CYS A 275 7.26 -20.89 23.70
N ALA A 276 6.12 -21.03 24.39
CA ALA A 276 4.85 -21.47 23.81
C ALA A 276 4.40 -20.61 22.62
N LEU A 277 4.71 -19.31 22.63
CA LEU A 277 4.38 -18.41 21.51
C LEU A 277 5.12 -18.78 20.21
N LEU A 278 6.35 -19.29 20.31
CA LEU A 278 7.23 -19.58 19.18
C LEU A 278 7.19 -21.07 18.79
N THR A 279 7.20 -21.96 19.78
CA THR A 279 7.28 -23.41 19.56
C THR A 279 5.92 -24.10 19.65
N GLY A 280 4.93 -23.49 20.30
CA GLY A 280 3.65 -24.13 20.62
C GLY A 280 3.70 -25.13 21.78
N GLU A 281 4.87 -25.35 22.38
CA GLU A 281 5.03 -26.27 23.51
C GLU A 281 4.76 -25.54 24.84
N SER A 282 3.93 -26.14 25.70
CA SER A 282 3.54 -25.54 26.99
C SER A 282 4.54 -25.77 28.12
N VAL A 283 5.52 -26.66 27.93
CA VAL A 283 6.51 -26.99 28.96
C VAL A 283 7.66 -25.97 28.87
N PRO A 284 7.94 -25.21 29.95
CA PRO A 284 9.05 -24.27 29.96
C PRO A 284 10.41 -24.96 29.81
N VAL A 285 11.31 -24.33 29.08
CA VAL A 285 12.65 -24.85 28.82
C VAL A 285 13.64 -24.21 29.79
N LEU A 286 14.48 -25.03 30.44
CA LEU A 286 15.54 -24.52 31.31
C LEU A 286 16.55 -23.73 30.48
N ALA A 287 16.87 -22.52 30.93
CA ALA A 287 17.79 -21.61 30.27
C ALA A 287 18.95 -21.24 31.22
N LEU A 288 20.17 -21.40 30.72
CA LEU A 288 21.43 -21.22 31.42
C LEU A 288 22.32 -20.21 30.68
N ALA A 289 23.40 -19.78 31.34
CA ALA A 289 24.41 -18.95 30.68
C ALA A 289 25.02 -19.68 29.47
N GLY A 290 25.08 -19.00 28.34
CA GLY A 290 25.49 -19.52 27.02
C GLY A 290 24.31 -19.90 26.11
N ASP A 291 23.11 -20.08 26.66
CA ASP A 291 21.93 -20.43 25.85
C ASP A 291 21.40 -19.23 25.08
N ARG A 292 20.75 -19.51 23.94
CA ARG A 292 20.05 -18.50 23.13
C ARG A 292 18.65 -18.27 23.68
N ALA A 293 18.27 -17.00 23.77
CA ALA A 293 16.94 -16.58 24.17
C ALA A 293 16.33 -15.70 23.07
N LEU A 294 15.07 -15.97 22.72
CA LEU A 294 14.39 -15.33 21.59
C LEU A 294 13.38 -14.29 22.08
N ALA A 295 13.19 -13.23 21.29
CA ALA A 295 12.19 -12.21 21.53
C ALA A 295 10.78 -12.82 21.61
N GLY A 296 9.95 -12.29 22.51
CA GLY A 296 8.58 -12.76 22.75
C GLY A 296 8.44 -13.92 23.75
N THR A 297 9.54 -14.62 24.08
CA THR A 297 9.57 -15.60 25.18
C THR A 297 9.38 -14.91 26.54
N ILE A 298 8.79 -15.61 27.52
CA ILE A 298 8.57 -15.09 28.87
C ILE A 298 9.60 -15.72 29.82
N ASN A 299 10.27 -14.90 30.60
CA ASN A 299 11.13 -15.37 31.68
C ASN A 299 10.28 -15.72 32.91
N ILE A 300 10.47 -16.89 33.53
CA ILE A 300 9.54 -17.38 34.58
C ILE A 300 10.07 -17.18 36.00
N ASP A 301 11.27 -17.69 36.33
CA ASP A 301 11.68 -17.85 37.73
C ASP A 301 12.57 -16.73 38.25
N GLY A 302 13.67 -16.46 37.55
CA GLY A 302 14.78 -15.65 38.04
C GLY A 302 15.29 -14.64 37.01
N PRO A 303 15.94 -13.55 37.44
CA PRO A 303 16.41 -12.54 36.51
C PRO A 303 17.49 -13.08 35.58
N LEU A 304 17.38 -12.74 34.30
CA LEU A 304 18.36 -13.10 33.28
C LEU A 304 19.06 -11.84 32.77
N VAL A 305 20.36 -11.96 32.52
CA VAL A 305 21.19 -10.92 31.89
C VAL A 305 21.55 -11.42 30.51
N ILE A 306 21.07 -10.73 29.48
CA ILE A 306 21.09 -11.20 28.10
C ILE A 306 21.81 -10.18 27.22
N ARG A 307 22.83 -10.62 26.49
CA ARG A 307 23.49 -9.80 25.47
C ARG A 307 22.69 -9.90 24.18
N ILE A 308 22.22 -8.76 23.69
CA ILE A 308 21.40 -8.68 22.48
C ILE A 308 22.25 -9.10 21.27
N THR A 309 21.72 -10.03 20.49
CA THR A 309 22.32 -10.50 19.23
C THR A 309 21.59 -9.95 18.02
N ALA A 310 20.26 -9.81 18.10
CA ALA A 310 19.44 -9.21 17.04
C ALA A 310 18.26 -8.44 17.64
N ALA A 311 17.90 -7.31 17.02
CA ALA A 311 16.84 -6.43 17.50
C ALA A 311 15.92 -5.96 16.36
N GLY A 312 14.69 -5.58 16.73
CA GLY A 312 13.69 -5.09 15.78
C GLY A 312 13.42 -6.08 14.64
N ALA A 313 13.68 -5.64 13.41
CA ALA A 313 13.44 -6.46 12.22
C ALA A 313 14.34 -7.70 12.14
N GLU A 314 15.47 -7.76 12.83
CA GLU A 314 16.40 -8.89 12.73
C GLU A 314 16.09 -10.03 13.72
N THR A 315 15.03 -9.88 14.54
CA THR A 315 14.60 -10.93 15.48
C THR A 315 13.95 -12.12 14.79
N GLY A 316 14.06 -13.30 15.40
CA GLY A 316 13.45 -14.55 14.92
C GLY A 316 11.94 -14.46 14.82
N ILE A 317 11.27 -13.75 15.73
CA ILE A 317 9.82 -13.52 15.65
C ILE A 317 9.47 -12.63 14.44
N ALA A 318 10.29 -11.63 14.12
CA ALA A 318 10.11 -10.81 12.93
C ALA A 318 10.37 -11.60 11.64
N ASP A 319 11.31 -12.56 11.65
CA ASP A 319 11.53 -13.51 10.56
C ASP A 319 10.33 -14.43 10.35
N ILE A 320 9.79 -15.03 11.41
CA ILE A 320 8.57 -15.85 11.33
C ILE A 320 7.43 -15.02 10.76
N ALA A 321 7.25 -13.79 11.24
CA ALA A 321 6.21 -12.88 10.75
C ALA A 321 6.38 -12.57 9.24
N ARG A 322 7.62 -12.36 8.77
CA ARG A 322 7.93 -12.18 7.34
C ARG A 322 7.65 -13.43 6.52
N LEU A 323 8.02 -14.61 7.03
CA LEU A 323 7.78 -15.88 6.35
C LEU A 323 6.29 -16.16 6.21
N MET A 324 5.51 -15.92 7.27
CA MET A 324 4.04 -16.03 7.24
C MET A 324 3.40 -15.06 6.23
N GLU A 325 3.82 -13.79 6.23
CA GLU A 325 3.37 -12.80 5.24
C GLU A 325 3.67 -13.28 3.82
N SER A 326 4.88 -13.78 3.57
CA SER A 326 5.29 -14.27 2.25
C SER A 326 4.48 -15.49 1.78
N ALA A 327 4.11 -16.38 2.71
CA ALA A 327 3.31 -17.57 2.43
C ALA A 327 1.84 -17.23 2.12
N GLY A 328 1.27 -16.22 2.79
CA GLY A 328 -0.10 -15.76 2.58
C GLY A 328 -0.35 -15.15 1.20
N GLN A 329 0.70 -14.76 0.47
CA GLN A 329 0.59 -14.05 -0.81
C GLN A 329 0.47 -14.97 -2.04
N SER A 330 0.14 -16.26 -1.85
CA SER A 330 0.05 -17.19 -2.97
C SER A 330 -0.97 -16.70 -4.02
N ARG A 331 -0.49 -16.56 -5.27
CA ARG A 331 -1.28 -16.01 -6.39
C ARG A 331 -2.44 -16.95 -6.73
N SER A 332 -3.66 -16.52 -6.44
CA SER A 332 -4.87 -17.14 -7.01
C SER A 332 -4.86 -16.99 -8.53
N ARG A 333 -5.06 -18.10 -9.25
CA ARG A 333 -5.14 -18.16 -10.73
C ARG A 333 -6.21 -17.23 -11.31
N TYR A 334 -7.25 -16.92 -10.54
CA TYR A 334 -8.38 -16.08 -10.96
C TYR A 334 -8.02 -14.59 -11.09
N VAL A 335 -7.07 -14.08 -10.30
CA VAL A 335 -6.63 -12.66 -10.36
C VAL A 335 -6.02 -12.32 -11.72
N ARG A 336 -5.40 -13.30 -12.41
CA ARG A 336 -4.74 -13.10 -13.72
C ARG A 336 -5.70 -12.78 -14.86
N ILE A 337 -6.97 -13.20 -14.78
CA ILE A 337 -7.96 -13.00 -15.87
C ILE A 337 -8.48 -11.56 -15.85
N ALA A 338 -8.90 -11.07 -14.68
CA ALA A 338 -9.37 -9.70 -14.50
C ALA A 338 -8.30 -8.67 -14.92
N ASP A 339 -7.03 -8.95 -14.59
CA ASP A 339 -5.90 -8.12 -15.00
C ASP A 339 -5.65 -8.08 -16.50
N ARG A 340 -5.90 -9.20 -17.19
CA ARG A 340 -5.74 -9.25 -18.64
C ARG A 340 -6.83 -8.42 -19.32
N ALA A 341 -8.06 -8.49 -18.83
CA ALA A 341 -9.17 -7.67 -19.31
C ALA A 341 -8.92 -6.17 -19.07
N ALA A 342 -8.49 -5.79 -17.86
CA ALA A 342 -8.23 -4.39 -17.51
C ALA A 342 -7.12 -3.74 -18.36
N ARG A 343 -6.10 -4.50 -18.78
CA ARG A 343 -5.04 -4.01 -19.69
C ARG A 343 -5.54 -3.66 -21.09
N LEU A 344 -6.54 -4.39 -21.60
CA LEU A 344 -7.13 -4.15 -22.92
C LEU A 344 -8.21 -3.07 -22.89
N TYR A 345 -8.84 -2.83 -21.73
CA TYR A 345 -9.95 -1.90 -21.60
C TYR A 345 -9.59 -0.45 -22.00
N ALA A 346 -8.53 0.11 -21.42
CA ALA A 346 -8.14 1.51 -21.68
C ALA A 346 -7.82 1.78 -23.17
N PRO A 347 -6.95 0.99 -23.86
CA PRO A 347 -6.72 1.21 -25.29
C PRO A 347 -7.96 0.96 -26.14
N ALA A 348 -8.80 -0.03 -25.80
CA ALA A 348 -10.03 -0.29 -26.55
C ALA A 348 -11.00 0.91 -26.47
N VAL A 349 -11.25 1.45 -25.27
CA VAL A 349 -12.15 2.61 -25.08
C VAL A 349 -11.64 3.83 -25.82
N HIS A 350 -10.34 4.15 -25.74
CA HIS A 350 -9.79 5.31 -26.45
C HIS A 350 -9.82 5.15 -27.97
N THR A 351 -9.55 3.94 -28.48
CA THR A 351 -9.62 3.66 -29.92
C THR A 351 -11.06 3.77 -30.40
N LEU A 352 -12.03 3.24 -29.66
CA LEU A 352 -13.45 3.35 -30.01
C LEU A 352 -13.94 4.81 -29.95
N ALA A 353 -13.51 5.56 -28.94
CA ALA A 353 -13.85 6.98 -28.78
C ALA A 353 -13.26 7.84 -29.92
N LEU A 354 -12.09 7.49 -30.45
CA LEU A 354 -11.51 8.16 -31.61
C LEU A 354 -12.21 7.75 -32.92
N LEU A 355 -12.54 6.46 -33.07
CA LEU A 355 -13.21 5.95 -34.27
C LEU A 355 -14.65 6.40 -34.40
N SER A 356 -15.36 6.62 -33.30
CA SER A 356 -16.77 7.05 -33.30
C SER A 356 -17.00 8.36 -34.07
N PRO A 357 -16.34 9.51 -33.77
CA PRO A 357 -16.53 10.74 -34.52
C PRO A 357 -16.06 10.61 -35.98
N ILE A 358 -14.99 9.85 -36.24
CA ILE A 358 -14.52 9.58 -37.61
C ILE A 358 -15.60 8.82 -38.39
N GLY A 359 -16.19 7.79 -37.79
CA GLY A 359 -17.27 7.02 -38.39
C GLY A 359 -18.50 7.87 -38.68
N TRP A 360 -18.88 8.76 -37.74
CA TRP A 360 -19.98 9.70 -37.94
C TRP A 360 -19.71 10.73 -39.04
N MET A 361 -18.49 11.26 -39.13
CA MET A 361 -18.08 12.15 -40.22
C MET A 361 -18.11 11.45 -41.59
N VAL A 362 -17.69 10.19 -41.66
CA VAL A 362 -17.76 9.39 -42.90
C VAL A 362 -19.21 9.02 -43.27
N ALA A 363 -20.06 8.80 -42.27
CA ALA A 363 -21.49 8.51 -42.45
C ALA A 363 -22.33 9.76 -42.78
N GLY A 364 -21.74 10.96 -42.74
CA GLY A 364 -22.36 12.20 -43.22
C GLY A 364 -23.17 12.99 -42.19
N ALA A 365 -22.82 12.91 -40.90
CA ALA A 365 -23.36 13.81 -39.88
C ALA A 365 -22.68 15.19 -39.84
#